data_AF-A0AAD4HJ75-F1
#
_entry.id   AF-A0AAD4HJ75-F1
#
_cell.length_a   1.000
_cell.length_b   1.000
_cell.length_c   1.000
_cell.angle_alpha   90.00
_cell.angle_beta   90.00
_cell.angle_gamma   90.00
#
_symmetry.space_group_name_H-M   'P 1'
#
loop_
_entity.id
_entity.type
_entity.pdbx_description
1 polymer ?
#
loop_
_entity_poly.entity_id
_entity_poly.type
_entity_poly.pdbx_seq_one_letter_code
_entity_poly.pdbx_strand_id
1 'polypeptide(L)'
;MPAFRRASSKNEDEAYTEGVSKTKRQKGNSGRVIVPSPNMRVTRASMSLDGLLDLFQTGIESRTSDDPANDLEEASYFERFVGSVLPECLEVRCRVQDSDCRTDSFGTLLRPLSRYEVSAAIKYASAFGAAALPSPAHAAILRKLQLHRERRRTDIQGLDFVNHNSLTSVPPQLPPQPPQSGILNSLTIYSNDALRNVFLITPISPWMELMTDVREHYSYAHPTSPQSLEVPVPIRYVSLQPSHLQQVHELLARVFWDGINVSDLLQSSERCSVIAMYGKTVIGAALLSSPQETYITYLAVRAGWHNCQIATTMLYHLIMLNPHRDITLHVAANNPAMLLYNRFGFKAEEFITGFYEDYLDSQSRASMNAFRLRLRR
;
A
#
# COMPACT_ATOMS: atom_id res chain seq x y z
N MET A 1 2.21 -14.08 54.70
CA MET A 1 1.96 -15.07 55.77
C MET A 1 0.76 -14.58 56.54
N PRO A 2 -0.32 -15.37 56.76
CA PRO A 2 -0.51 -16.83 56.61
C PRO A 2 -1.50 -17.15 55.46
N ALA A 3 -1.96 -18.37 55.16
CA ALA A 3 -1.41 -19.72 55.09
C ALA A 3 -2.43 -20.56 54.27
N PHE A 4 -1.92 -21.41 53.38
CA PHE A 4 -2.48 -22.65 52.79
C PHE A 4 -3.97 -23.00 52.92
N ARG A 5 -4.59 -23.36 51.78
CA ARG A 5 -5.23 -24.68 51.60
C ARG A 5 -5.31 -25.10 50.12
N ARG A 6 -4.97 -26.36 49.89
CA ARG A 6 -4.88 -27.10 48.62
C ARG A 6 -5.84 -28.30 48.73
N ALA A 7 -6.60 -28.59 47.68
CA ALA A 7 -7.27 -29.89 47.40
C ALA A 7 -7.50 -29.91 45.88
N SER A 8 -6.85 -30.76 45.06
CA SER A 8 -6.99 -32.23 44.90
C SER A 8 -8.42 -32.59 44.47
N SER A 9 -8.67 -32.76 43.17
CA SER A 9 -8.50 -33.97 42.32
C SER A 9 -9.83 -34.69 42.15
N LYS A 10 -10.25 -34.91 40.90
CA LYS A 10 -10.82 -36.18 40.42
C LYS A 10 -11.01 -36.15 38.90
N ASN A 11 -10.33 -37.09 38.26
CA ASN A 11 -10.62 -37.62 36.93
C ASN A 11 -11.95 -38.36 36.97
N GLU A 12 -12.72 -38.31 35.88
CA GLU A 12 -13.44 -39.47 35.37
C GLU A 12 -13.39 -39.46 33.83
N ASP A 13 -12.72 -40.50 33.34
CA ASP A 13 -12.85 -41.23 32.06
C ASP A 13 -14.35 -41.46 31.70
N GLU A 14 -14.86 -41.87 30.54
CA GLU A 14 -14.37 -42.52 29.32
C GLU A 14 -15.61 -42.69 28.40
N ALA A 15 -15.39 -43.15 27.16
CA ALA A 15 -16.35 -43.87 26.29
C ALA A 15 -17.47 -43.03 25.59
N TYR A 16 -17.89 -43.28 24.34
CA TYR A 16 -17.71 -44.40 23.43
C TYR A 16 -18.00 -43.95 21.97
N THR A 17 -17.67 -44.83 21.04
CA THR A 17 -17.64 -44.78 19.57
C THR A 17 -18.99 -44.64 18.87
N GLU A 18 -19.01 -44.12 17.62
CA GLU A 18 -19.31 -44.92 16.40
C GLU A 18 -19.38 -44.04 15.14
N GLY A 19 -18.78 -44.54 14.06
CA GLY A 19 -18.89 -43.98 12.72
C GLY A 19 -20.01 -44.66 11.92
N VAL A 20 -20.64 -43.90 11.01
CA VAL A 20 -21.43 -44.46 9.91
C VAL A 20 -21.09 -43.70 8.64
N SER A 21 -20.91 -44.49 7.57
CA SER A 21 -20.47 -44.08 6.25
C SER A 21 -21.60 -44.23 5.22
N LYS A 22 -21.46 -43.48 4.12
CA LYS A 22 -22.07 -43.65 2.78
C LYS A 22 -23.54 -43.27 2.60
N THR A 23 -23.80 -42.34 1.67
CA THR A 23 -24.29 -42.71 0.33
C THR A 23 -24.26 -41.53 -0.66
N LYS A 24 -23.63 -41.78 -1.82
CA LYS A 24 -23.70 -40.98 -3.05
C LYS A 24 -25.11 -41.05 -3.63
N ARG A 25 -25.63 -39.92 -4.13
CA ARG A 25 -26.76 -39.91 -5.07
C ARG A 25 -26.40 -39.05 -6.28
N GLN A 26 -26.02 -39.71 -7.36
CA GLN A 26 -25.88 -39.14 -8.71
C GLN A 26 -27.26 -38.72 -9.22
N LYS A 27 -27.36 -37.52 -9.80
CA LYS A 27 -28.49 -37.11 -10.63
C LYS A 27 -27.94 -36.61 -11.96
N GLY A 28 -28.15 -37.40 -13.01
CA GLY A 28 -27.80 -37.02 -14.38
C GLY A 28 -28.67 -35.87 -14.86
N ASN A 29 -28.08 -34.95 -15.62
CA ASN A 29 -28.80 -33.87 -16.26
C ASN A 29 -28.57 -33.97 -17.77
N SER A 30 -29.65 -34.30 -18.48
CA SER A 30 -29.73 -34.40 -19.93
C SER A 30 -29.59 -33.02 -20.59
N GLY A 31 -28.95 -33.00 -21.75
CA GLY A 31 -28.59 -31.81 -22.51
C GLY A 31 -29.74 -30.82 -22.76
N ARG A 32 -29.40 -29.54 -22.61
CA ARG A 32 -30.22 -28.41 -23.04
C ARG A 32 -29.40 -27.56 -24.01
N VAL A 33 -29.85 -27.49 -25.26
CA VAL A 33 -29.33 -26.60 -26.29
C VAL A 33 -29.60 -25.16 -25.86
N ILE A 34 -28.55 -24.36 -25.70
CA ILE A 34 -28.64 -22.94 -25.34
C ILE A 34 -28.77 -22.15 -26.64
N VAL A 35 -29.91 -21.51 -26.85
CA VAL A 35 -30.12 -20.50 -27.90
C VAL A 35 -29.72 -19.14 -27.30
N PRO A 36 -28.81 -18.35 -27.91
CA PRO A 36 -28.39 -17.08 -27.36
C PRO A 36 -29.48 -16.00 -27.51
N SER A 37 -29.76 -15.31 -26.40
CA SER A 37 -30.70 -14.18 -26.32
C SER A 37 -30.06 -12.89 -26.87
N PRO A 38 -30.78 -12.02 -27.60
CA PRO A 38 -30.18 -10.87 -28.30
C PRO A 38 -29.70 -9.71 -27.39
N ASN A 39 -29.97 -9.77 -26.08
CA ASN A 39 -29.75 -8.63 -25.17
C ASN A 39 -28.70 -8.88 -24.06
N MET A 40 -27.80 -9.85 -24.24
CA MET A 40 -26.74 -10.09 -23.26
C MET A 40 -25.59 -9.09 -23.47
N ARG A 41 -25.54 -8.04 -22.64
CA ARG A 41 -24.32 -7.21 -22.51
C ARG A 41 -23.23 -8.09 -21.89
N VAL A 42 -22.28 -8.51 -22.71
CA VAL A 42 -21.09 -9.24 -22.27
C VAL A 42 -20.22 -8.29 -21.45
N THR A 43 -20.31 -8.39 -20.12
CA THR A 43 -19.33 -7.77 -19.23
C THR A 43 -18.02 -8.55 -19.31
N ARG A 44 -16.89 -7.83 -19.34
CA ARG A 44 -15.51 -8.32 -19.58
C ARG A 44 -14.97 -9.28 -18.51
N ALA A 45 -15.78 -9.65 -17.52
CA ALA A 45 -15.41 -10.50 -16.40
C ALA A 45 -15.62 -11.97 -16.80
N SER A 46 -14.50 -12.69 -16.90
CA SER A 46 -14.40 -14.15 -17.05
C SER A 46 -15.21 -14.75 -18.20
N MET A 47 -14.66 -14.70 -19.43
CA MET A 47 -14.73 -15.92 -20.23
C MET A 47 -13.85 -16.93 -19.50
N SER A 48 -14.45 -17.85 -18.74
CA SER A 48 -13.66 -18.94 -18.19
C SER A 48 -13.16 -19.76 -19.39
N LEU A 49 -11.88 -20.12 -19.35
CA LEU A 49 -11.31 -21.00 -20.37
C LEU A 49 -11.89 -22.41 -20.25
N ASP A 50 -12.72 -22.68 -19.24
CA ASP A 50 -13.33 -23.97 -18.97
C ASP A 50 -14.11 -24.47 -20.19
N GLY A 51 -14.83 -23.62 -20.93
CA GLY A 51 -15.53 -24.05 -22.15
C GLY A 51 -14.57 -24.47 -23.29
N LEU A 52 -13.36 -23.92 -23.32
CA LEU A 52 -12.33 -24.24 -24.32
C LEU A 52 -11.52 -25.48 -23.86
N LEU A 53 -11.26 -25.58 -22.55
CA LEU A 53 -10.63 -26.73 -21.91
C LEU A 53 -11.54 -27.97 -21.96
N ASP A 54 -12.84 -27.83 -21.74
CA ASP A 54 -13.84 -28.91 -21.87
C ASP A 54 -13.88 -29.41 -23.32
N LEU A 55 -13.71 -28.54 -24.31
CA LEU A 55 -13.63 -28.89 -25.74
C LEU A 55 -12.36 -29.68 -26.06
N PHE A 56 -11.21 -29.29 -25.49
CA PHE A 56 -9.98 -30.08 -25.60
C PHE A 56 -10.09 -31.41 -24.87
N GLN A 57 -10.66 -31.41 -23.67
CA GLN A 57 -10.78 -32.58 -22.81
C GLN A 57 -11.75 -33.61 -23.37
N THR A 58 -12.87 -33.18 -23.97
CA THR A 58 -13.79 -34.07 -24.71
C THR A 58 -13.18 -34.65 -25.98
N GLY A 59 -12.29 -33.89 -26.66
CA GLY A 59 -11.50 -34.41 -27.78
C GLY A 59 -10.54 -35.52 -27.34
N ILE A 60 -9.84 -35.31 -26.23
CA ILE A 60 -8.87 -36.25 -25.65
C ILE A 60 -9.56 -37.50 -25.08
N GLU A 61 -10.67 -37.35 -24.35
CA GLU A 61 -11.42 -38.47 -23.74
C GLU A 61 -12.04 -39.42 -24.78
N SER A 62 -12.23 -38.96 -26.02
CA SER A 62 -12.69 -39.81 -27.13
C SER A 62 -11.64 -40.80 -27.67
N ARG A 63 -10.36 -40.68 -27.24
CA ARG A 63 -9.22 -41.46 -27.77
C ARG A 63 -8.40 -42.10 -26.65
N THR A 64 -8.98 -43.06 -25.94
CA THR A 64 -8.24 -43.95 -25.03
C THR A 64 -7.91 -45.27 -25.76
N SER A 65 -6.82 -45.27 -26.52
CA SER A 65 -6.15 -46.52 -26.93
C SER A 65 -4.64 -46.34 -26.78
N ASP A 66 -4.03 -47.19 -25.94
CA ASP A 66 -2.62 -47.18 -25.52
C ASP A 66 -1.65 -47.59 -26.64
N ASP A 67 -1.68 -46.91 -27.79
CA ASP A 67 -0.78 -47.18 -28.92
C ASP A 67 0.23 -46.02 -29.08
N PRO A 68 1.54 -46.23 -28.86
CA PRO A 68 2.57 -45.18 -28.88
C PRO A 68 2.85 -44.58 -30.28
N ALA A 69 2.20 -45.08 -31.34
CA ALA A 69 2.23 -44.45 -32.66
C ALA A 69 1.36 -43.16 -32.75
N ASN A 70 0.57 -42.86 -31.72
CA ASN A 70 -0.47 -41.82 -31.74
C ASN A 70 0.05 -40.40 -31.42
N ASP A 71 1.27 -40.25 -30.87
CA ASP A 71 1.84 -38.95 -30.48
C ASP A 71 2.04 -38.00 -31.69
N LEU A 72 2.30 -38.56 -32.88
CA LEU A 72 2.41 -37.80 -34.13
C LEU A 72 1.04 -37.36 -34.68
N GLU A 73 -0.03 -38.13 -34.42
CA GLU A 73 -1.39 -37.72 -34.77
C GLU A 73 -1.92 -36.63 -33.85
N GLU A 74 -1.52 -36.61 -32.58
CA GLU A 74 -1.97 -35.64 -31.59
C GLU A 74 -1.53 -34.21 -31.93
N ALA A 75 -0.27 -34.04 -32.34
CA ALA A 75 0.23 -32.75 -32.83
C ALA A 75 -0.51 -32.29 -34.11
N SER A 76 -0.86 -33.22 -35.00
CA SER A 76 -1.62 -32.91 -36.22
C SER A 76 -3.07 -32.52 -35.92
N TYR A 77 -3.69 -33.17 -34.93
CA TYR A 77 -5.04 -32.87 -34.48
C TYR A 77 -5.12 -31.47 -33.84
N PHE A 78 -4.18 -31.14 -32.96
CA PHE A 78 -4.11 -29.82 -32.34
C PHE A 78 -3.99 -28.72 -33.40
N GLU A 79 -3.06 -28.83 -34.35
CA GLU A 79 -2.88 -27.84 -35.42
C GLU A 79 -4.13 -27.73 -36.32
N ARG A 80 -4.80 -28.86 -36.60
CA ARG A 80 -6.04 -28.85 -37.40
C ARG A 80 -7.21 -28.20 -36.66
N PHE A 81 -7.33 -28.45 -35.35
CA PHE A 81 -8.36 -27.86 -34.50
C PHE A 81 -8.11 -26.37 -34.28
N VAL A 82 -6.89 -25.99 -33.92
CA VAL A 82 -6.51 -24.58 -33.79
C VAL A 82 -6.68 -23.88 -35.13
N GLY A 83 -6.29 -24.51 -36.24
CA GLY A 83 -6.48 -23.97 -37.59
C GLY A 83 -7.95 -23.69 -37.95
N SER A 84 -8.91 -24.47 -37.42
CA SER A 84 -10.33 -24.23 -37.68
C SER A 84 -10.95 -23.14 -36.78
N VAL A 85 -10.50 -23.03 -35.53
CA VAL A 85 -11.07 -22.09 -34.53
C VAL A 85 -10.35 -20.73 -34.51
N LEU A 86 -9.08 -20.69 -34.93
CA LEU A 86 -8.25 -19.48 -34.90
C LEU A 86 -8.83 -18.33 -35.73
N PRO A 87 -9.33 -18.51 -36.97
CA PRO A 87 -9.90 -17.41 -37.74
C PRO A 87 -11.07 -16.72 -37.04
N GLU A 88 -11.97 -17.50 -36.44
CA GLU A 88 -13.13 -16.98 -35.69
C GLU A 88 -12.68 -16.25 -34.42
N CYS A 89 -11.71 -16.80 -33.69
CA CYS A 89 -11.11 -16.14 -32.53
C CYS A 89 -10.47 -14.80 -32.88
N LEU A 90 -9.77 -14.74 -34.02
CA LEU A 90 -9.14 -13.52 -34.52
C LEU A 90 -10.19 -12.48 -34.93
N GLU A 91 -11.26 -12.91 -35.58
CA GLU A 91 -12.36 -12.02 -35.97
C GLU A 91 -13.08 -11.43 -34.75
N VAL A 92 -13.44 -12.26 -33.77
CA VAL A 92 -14.05 -11.81 -32.51
C VAL A 92 -13.12 -10.82 -31.80
N ARG A 93 -11.82 -11.12 -31.75
CA ARG A 93 -10.82 -10.22 -31.16
C ARG A 93 -10.78 -8.89 -31.90
N CYS A 94 -10.77 -8.87 -33.23
CA CYS A 94 -10.79 -7.65 -34.03
C CYS A 94 -12.05 -6.83 -33.73
N ARG A 95 -13.24 -7.45 -33.76
CA ARG A 95 -14.52 -6.76 -33.47
C ARG A 95 -14.55 -6.15 -32.07
N VAL A 96 -14.13 -6.90 -31.05
CA VAL A 96 -14.04 -6.39 -29.68
C VAL A 96 -13.08 -5.19 -29.62
N GLN A 97 -11.97 -5.28 -30.34
CA GLN A 97 -10.98 -4.24 -30.31
C GLN A 97 -11.39 -2.98 -31.08
N ASP A 98 -12.15 -3.13 -32.16
CA ASP A 98 -12.76 -2.02 -32.89
C ASP A 98 -13.87 -1.34 -32.07
N SER A 99 -14.63 -2.12 -31.30
CA SER A 99 -15.65 -1.57 -30.38
C SER A 99 -15.05 -0.75 -29.23
N ASP A 100 -13.79 -1.03 -28.86
CA ASP A 100 -13.05 -0.33 -27.82
C ASP A 100 -12.30 0.90 -28.35
N CYS A 101 -12.30 1.15 -29.67
CA CYS A 101 -11.64 2.30 -30.28
C CYS A 101 -12.39 3.61 -29.96
N ARG A 102 -11.63 4.68 -29.74
CA ARG A 102 -12.14 6.03 -29.42
C ARG A 102 -11.49 7.05 -30.34
N THR A 103 -12.21 8.03 -30.82
CA THR A 103 -11.63 9.15 -31.57
C THR A 103 -11.04 10.19 -30.60
N ASP A 104 -9.84 10.67 -30.87
CA ASP A 104 -9.26 11.80 -30.15
C ASP A 104 -9.89 13.14 -30.57
N SER A 105 -9.47 14.24 -29.93
CA SER A 105 -9.91 15.59 -30.26
C SER A 105 -9.53 16.07 -31.67
N PHE A 106 -8.64 15.35 -32.36
CA PHE A 106 -8.19 15.62 -33.72
C PHE A 106 -8.85 14.69 -34.74
N GLY A 107 -9.78 13.83 -34.32
CA GLY A 107 -10.47 12.87 -35.18
C GLY A 107 -9.66 11.59 -35.48
N THR A 108 -8.50 11.40 -34.85
CA THR A 108 -7.69 10.19 -35.00
C THR A 108 -8.30 9.05 -34.20
N LEU A 109 -8.45 7.89 -34.82
CA LEU A 109 -8.94 6.70 -34.15
C LEU A 109 -7.86 6.10 -33.24
N LEU A 110 -8.08 6.17 -31.92
CA LEU A 110 -7.23 5.60 -30.88
C LEU A 110 -7.75 4.24 -30.43
N ARG A 111 -6.87 3.25 -30.45
CA ARG A 111 -7.13 1.91 -29.94
C ARG A 111 -6.42 1.72 -28.59
N PRO A 112 -7.07 1.11 -27.58
CA PRO A 112 -6.36 0.72 -26.37
C PRO A 112 -5.34 -0.39 -26.65
N LEU A 113 -4.17 -0.26 -26.03
CA LEU A 113 -3.12 -1.28 -26.09
C LEU A 113 -3.58 -2.60 -25.43
N SER A 114 -3.31 -3.71 -26.12
CA SER A 114 -3.50 -5.06 -25.61
C SER A 114 -2.53 -5.37 -24.45
N ARG A 115 -2.84 -6.42 -23.68
CA ARG A 115 -1.98 -6.86 -22.56
C ARG A 115 -0.56 -7.19 -23.01
N TYR A 116 -0.45 -7.83 -24.19
CA TYR A 116 0.81 -8.17 -24.80
C TYR A 116 1.58 -6.92 -25.22
N GLU A 117 0.95 -5.98 -25.94
CA GLU A 117 1.58 -4.74 -26.39
C GLU A 117 2.08 -3.89 -25.20
N VAL A 118 1.28 -3.75 -24.13
CA VAL A 118 1.72 -3.04 -22.91
C VAL A 118 2.95 -3.72 -22.29
N SER A 119 2.95 -5.05 -22.20
CA SER A 119 4.07 -5.80 -21.61
C SER A 119 5.33 -5.74 -22.47
N ALA A 120 5.17 -5.82 -23.79
CA ALA A 120 6.25 -5.67 -24.76
C ALA A 120 6.84 -4.26 -24.74
N ALA A 121 5.98 -3.22 -24.67
CA ALA A 121 6.41 -1.83 -24.57
C ALA A 121 7.20 -1.56 -23.27
N ILE A 122 6.73 -2.08 -22.12
CA ILE A 122 7.47 -1.98 -20.85
C ILE A 122 8.83 -2.68 -20.96
N LYS A 123 8.86 -3.90 -21.53
CA LYS A 123 10.11 -4.66 -21.71
C LYS A 123 11.10 -3.91 -22.58
N TYR A 124 10.64 -3.40 -23.72
CA TYR A 124 11.45 -2.61 -24.64
C TYR A 124 11.98 -1.33 -23.98
N ALA A 125 11.12 -0.57 -23.32
CA ALA A 125 11.49 0.64 -22.58
C ALA A 125 12.52 0.38 -21.47
N SER A 126 12.35 -0.72 -20.72
CA SER A 126 13.28 -1.12 -19.66
C SER A 126 14.64 -1.58 -20.19
N ALA A 127 14.69 -2.21 -21.36
CA ALA A 127 15.95 -2.63 -21.99
C ALA A 127 16.72 -1.43 -22.57
N PHE A 128 16.01 -0.42 -23.07
CA PHE A 128 16.62 0.79 -23.64
C PHE A 128 17.17 1.75 -22.57
N GLY A 129 16.54 1.80 -21.39
CA GLY A 129 16.95 2.67 -20.28
C GLY A 129 18.27 2.32 -19.59
N ALA A 130 18.89 1.17 -19.92
CA ALA A 130 20.20 0.80 -19.37
C ALA A 130 21.38 1.51 -20.06
N ALA A 131 21.18 2.10 -21.25
CA ALA A 131 22.25 2.72 -22.06
C ALA A 131 22.18 4.25 -22.15
N ALA A 132 21.07 4.88 -21.75
CA ALA A 132 20.89 6.33 -21.78
C ALA A 132 19.94 6.82 -20.67
N LEU A 133 20.17 8.03 -20.16
CA LEU A 133 19.23 8.70 -19.25
C LEU A 133 17.88 8.88 -19.97
N PRO A 134 16.78 8.33 -19.43
CA PRO A 134 15.48 8.42 -20.08
C PRO A 134 14.99 9.87 -20.08
N SER A 135 14.55 10.34 -21.25
CA SER A 135 13.81 11.60 -21.38
C SER A 135 12.61 11.61 -20.42
N PRO A 136 12.27 12.74 -19.77
CA PRO A 136 11.13 12.83 -18.84
C PRO A 136 9.82 12.31 -19.43
N ALA A 137 9.57 12.56 -20.71
CA ALA A 137 8.42 12.03 -21.44
C ALA A 137 8.41 10.48 -21.49
N HIS A 138 9.58 9.87 -21.65
CA HIS A 138 9.73 8.42 -21.64
C HIS A 138 9.39 7.86 -20.25
N ALA A 139 9.91 8.46 -19.18
CA ALA A 139 9.63 8.04 -17.81
C ALA A 139 8.13 8.12 -17.48
N ALA A 140 7.46 9.20 -17.90
CA ALA A 140 6.02 9.36 -17.72
C ALA A 140 5.20 8.30 -18.47
N ILE A 141 5.56 7.99 -19.72
CA ILE A 141 4.90 6.93 -20.51
C ILE A 141 5.08 5.56 -19.84
N LEU A 142 6.30 5.25 -19.40
CA LEU A 142 6.63 3.98 -18.76
C LEU A 142 5.82 3.81 -17.45
N ARG A 143 5.76 4.86 -16.63
CA ARG A 143 4.96 4.88 -15.38
C ARG A 143 3.48 4.65 -15.65
N LYS A 144 2.91 5.30 -16.67
CA LYS A 144 1.51 5.10 -17.08
C LYS A 144 1.24 3.66 -17.54
N LEU A 145 2.14 3.07 -18.32
CA LEU A 145 2.01 1.69 -18.78
C LEU A 145 2.09 0.69 -17.61
N GLN A 146 3.01 0.89 -16.67
CA GLN A 146 3.12 0.07 -15.46
C GLN A 146 1.87 0.18 -14.57
N LEU A 147 1.40 1.40 -14.32
CA LEU A 147 0.19 1.63 -13.54
C LEU A 147 -1.03 0.97 -14.18
N HIS A 148 -1.15 1.08 -15.50
CA HIS A 148 -2.24 0.45 -16.25
C HIS A 148 -2.16 -1.09 -16.21
N ARG A 149 -0.95 -1.67 -16.23
CA ARG A 149 -0.75 -3.11 -16.02
C ARG A 149 -1.22 -3.55 -14.64
N GLU A 150 -0.89 -2.80 -13.59
CA GLU A 150 -1.29 -3.14 -12.22
C GLU A 150 -2.79 -2.96 -11.98
N ARG A 151 -3.41 -1.89 -12.49
CA ARG A 151 -4.88 -1.72 -12.42
C ARG A 151 -5.65 -2.88 -13.05
N ARG A 152 -5.15 -3.40 -14.18
CA ARG A 152 -5.74 -4.57 -14.85
C ARG A 152 -5.54 -5.87 -14.07
N ARG A 153 -4.49 -5.98 -13.25
CA ARG A 153 -4.24 -7.16 -12.41
C ARG A 153 -5.14 -7.21 -11.19
N THR A 154 -5.45 -6.04 -10.62
CA THR A 154 -6.29 -5.91 -9.43
C THR A 154 -7.78 -5.84 -9.74
N ASP A 155 -8.18 -6.00 -11.01
CA ASP A 155 -9.54 -5.83 -11.52
C ASP A 155 -10.24 -4.55 -11.03
N ILE A 156 -9.44 -3.51 -10.79
CA ILE A 156 -9.96 -2.18 -10.47
C ILE A 156 -10.43 -1.61 -11.80
N GLN A 157 -11.70 -1.86 -12.15
CA GLN A 157 -12.34 -1.18 -13.26
C GLN A 157 -12.17 0.32 -13.06
N GLY A 158 -11.65 0.98 -14.09
CA GLY A 158 -11.44 2.41 -14.07
C GLY A 158 -12.76 3.07 -13.71
N LEU A 159 -12.77 3.84 -12.63
CA LEU A 159 -13.69 4.97 -12.51
C LEU A 159 -13.60 5.71 -13.84
N ASP A 160 -14.64 5.61 -14.66
CA ASP A 160 -14.88 6.62 -15.69
C ASP A 160 -14.65 7.95 -15.00
N PHE A 161 -13.81 8.81 -15.59
CA PHE A 161 -13.47 10.12 -15.05
C PHE A 161 -14.71 11.02 -15.08
N VAL A 162 -15.71 10.70 -14.28
CA VAL A 162 -16.67 11.64 -13.75
C VAL A 162 -15.96 12.30 -12.58
N ASN A 163 -15.80 13.61 -12.70
CA ASN A 163 -15.25 14.53 -11.70
C ASN A 163 -15.77 14.22 -10.29
N HIS A 164 -15.05 13.39 -9.53
CA HIS A 164 -15.26 13.28 -8.09
C HIS A 164 -13.93 13.29 -7.35
N ASN A 165 -13.78 14.38 -6.58
CA ASN A 165 -12.72 14.67 -5.62
C ASN A 165 -12.70 13.66 -4.47
N SER A 166 -12.22 12.45 -4.68
CA SER A 166 -11.91 11.56 -3.57
C SER A 166 -10.68 10.71 -3.87
N LEU A 167 -9.56 11.10 -3.26
CA LEU A 167 -8.29 10.38 -3.31
C LEU A 167 -8.27 9.35 -2.19
N THR A 168 -8.33 8.08 -2.54
CA THR A 168 -7.89 6.99 -1.67
C THR A 168 -6.72 6.28 -2.34
N SER A 169 -5.59 6.16 -1.65
CA SER A 169 -4.56 5.19 -2.01
C SER A 169 -3.89 4.60 -0.77
N VAL A 170 -3.92 3.27 -0.71
CA VAL A 170 -3.08 2.42 0.13
C VAL A 170 -2.04 1.78 -0.80
N PRO A 171 -0.73 1.84 -0.52
CA PRO A 171 0.25 1.07 -1.27
C PRO A 171 0.36 -0.37 -0.72
N PRO A 172 0.70 -1.36 -1.57
CA PRO A 172 1.03 -2.70 -1.11
C PRO A 172 2.35 -2.69 -0.33
N GLN A 173 2.39 -3.46 0.77
CA GLN A 173 3.57 -3.61 1.62
C GLN A 173 4.72 -4.28 0.85
N LEU A 174 5.89 -3.64 0.85
CA LEU A 174 7.14 -4.27 0.41
C LEU A 174 7.61 -5.31 1.45
N PRO A 175 8.26 -6.40 1.01
CA PRO A 175 8.84 -7.39 1.92
C PRO A 175 9.95 -6.77 2.80
N PRO A 176 10.15 -7.30 4.02
CA PRO A 176 11.06 -6.73 5.01
C PRO A 176 12.51 -6.79 4.53
N GLN A 177 13.12 -5.62 4.33
CA GLN A 177 14.57 -5.53 4.17
C GLN A 177 15.27 -5.70 5.53
N PRO A 178 16.45 -6.35 5.56
CA PRO A 178 17.22 -6.53 6.78
C PRO A 178 17.66 -5.19 7.37
N PRO A 179 17.78 -5.07 8.71
CA PRO A 179 18.07 -3.81 9.38
C PRO A 179 19.49 -3.33 9.01
N GLN A 180 19.56 -2.23 8.28
CA GLN A 180 20.83 -1.52 8.07
C GLN A 180 21.28 -0.88 9.38
N SER A 181 22.27 -1.51 10.02
CA SER A 181 23.02 -0.98 11.16
C SER A 181 23.92 0.16 10.69
N GLY A 182 23.38 1.39 10.64
CA GLY A 182 24.16 2.58 10.25
C GLY A 182 23.45 3.93 10.37
N ILE A 183 22.14 3.97 10.66
CA ILE A 183 21.31 5.19 10.60
C ILE A 183 21.79 6.31 11.56
N LEU A 184 22.41 5.95 12.69
CA LEU A 184 22.92 6.94 13.65
C LEU A 184 24.15 7.70 13.15
N ASN A 185 25.00 7.09 12.32
CA ASN A 185 26.24 7.72 11.85
C ASN A 185 26.02 8.69 10.68
N SER A 186 24.90 8.56 9.96
CA SER A 186 24.51 9.50 8.89
C SER A 186 23.89 10.81 9.41
N LEU A 187 23.57 10.89 10.71
CA LEU A 187 22.96 12.08 11.33
C LEU A 187 23.98 12.94 12.12
N THR A 188 25.27 12.56 12.13
CA THR A 188 26.33 13.20 12.93
C THR A 188 26.93 14.48 12.33
N ILE A 189 26.23 15.15 11.41
CA ILE A 189 26.69 16.45 10.92
C ILE A 189 25.70 17.53 11.42
N TYR A 190 26.25 18.47 12.19
CA TYR A 190 25.64 19.68 12.78
C TYR A 190 25.06 19.54 14.18
N SER A 191 25.98 19.54 15.15
CA SER A 191 25.73 19.92 16.54
C SER A 191 25.67 21.45 16.67
N ASN A 192 24.82 21.89 17.61
CA ASN A 192 24.81 23.20 18.28
C ASN A 192 24.17 24.38 17.53
N ASP A 193 22.86 24.32 17.32
CA ASP A 193 21.98 25.45 17.69
C ASP A 193 20.53 24.96 17.82
N ALA A 194 19.88 25.32 18.93
CA ALA A 194 18.59 24.80 19.34
C ALA A 194 17.51 25.04 18.27
N LEU A 195 17.10 23.98 17.57
CA LEU A 195 15.93 23.84 16.67
C LEU A 195 15.70 24.89 15.58
N ARG A 196 16.51 25.94 15.48
CA ARG A 196 16.04 27.14 14.78
C ARG A 196 16.02 27.03 13.27
N ASN A 197 16.81 26.17 12.63
CA ASN A 197 16.76 25.92 11.18
C ASN A 197 17.59 24.69 10.78
N VAL A 198 17.17 23.47 11.13
CA VAL A 198 17.83 22.26 10.63
C VAL A 198 17.27 21.91 9.25
N PHE A 199 18.07 22.08 8.21
CA PHE A 199 17.75 21.71 6.83
C PHE A 199 18.29 20.30 6.55
N LEU A 200 17.40 19.32 6.39
CA LEU A 200 17.78 17.98 5.91
C LEU A 200 17.36 17.80 4.46
N ILE A 201 18.30 17.38 3.61
CA ILE A 201 18.00 16.85 2.28
C ILE A 201 17.29 15.51 2.50
N THR A 202 15.96 15.56 2.55
CA THR A 202 15.13 14.39 2.80
C THR A 202 14.85 13.66 1.48
N PRO A 203 14.74 12.31 1.50
CA PRO A 203 14.31 11.57 0.32
C PRO A 203 12.95 12.09 -0.15
N ILE A 204 12.77 12.19 -1.47
CA ILE A 204 11.57 12.78 -2.10
C ILE A 204 10.34 12.00 -1.64
N SER A 205 9.34 12.69 -1.10
CA SER A 205 8.10 12.05 -0.68
C SER A 205 7.24 11.69 -1.89
N PRO A 206 6.40 10.63 -1.82
CA PRO A 206 5.40 10.36 -2.86
C PRO A 206 4.53 11.58 -3.17
N TRP A 207 4.25 12.42 -2.17
CA TRP A 207 3.55 13.67 -2.36
C TRP A 207 4.36 14.69 -3.16
N MET A 208 5.66 14.85 -2.87
CA MET A 208 6.56 15.73 -3.64
C MET A 208 6.70 15.26 -5.09
N GLU A 209 6.78 13.94 -5.31
CA GLU A 209 6.76 13.36 -6.67
C GLU A 209 5.45 13.72 -7.37
N LEU A 210 4.31 13.48 -6.74
CA LEU A 210 3.01 13.81 -7.32
C LEU A 210 2.87 15.30 -7.66
N MET A 211 3.28 16.19 -6.76
CA MET A 211 3.25 17.63 -7.02
C MET A 211 4.20 18.03 -8.15
N THR A 212 5.32 17.31 -8.31
CA THR A 212 6.23 17.50 -9.44
C THR A 212 5.59 17.04 -10.74
N ASP A 213 5.00 15.85 -10.77
CA ASP A 213 4.29 15.31 -11.94
C ASP A 213 3.12 16.24 -12.36
N VAL A 214 2.35 16.76 -11.40
CA VAL A 214 1.24 17.70 -11.68
C VAL A 214 1.76 19.00 -12.30
N ARG A 215 2.86 19.54 -11.76
CA ARG A 215 3.48 20.77 -12.30
C ARG A 215 4.07 20.54 -13.69
N GLU A 216 4.74 19.43 -13.90
CA GLU A 216 5.28 19.06 -15.21
C GLU A 216 4.16 18.90 -16.24
N HIS A 217 3.04 18.28 -15.86
CA HIS A 217 1.88 18.19 -16.73
C HIS A 217 1.31 19.58 -17.07
N TYR A 218 1.22 20.47 -16.08
CA TYR A 218 0.74 21.83 -16.28
C TYR A 218 1.67 22.65 -17.17
N SER A 219 2.99 22.49 -17.02
CA SER A 219 3.99 23.20 -17.82
C SER A 219 3.95 22.78 -19.29
N TYR A 220 3.72 21.49 -19.58
CA TYR A 220 3.49 21.01 -20.93
C TYR A 220 2.18 21.52 -21.54
N ALA A 221 1.13 21.67 -20.72
CA ALA A 221 -0.15 22.19 -21.18
C ALA A 221 -0.12 23.72 -21.46
N HIS A 222 0.78 24.47 -20.80
CA HIS A 222 0.84 25.93 -20.89
C HIS A 222 2.28 26.44 -21.12
N PRO A 223 2.86 26.23 -22.31
CA PRO A 223 4.28 26.55 -22.59
C PRO A 223 4.60 28.06 -22.59
N THR A 224 3.61 28.93 -22.72
CA THR A 224 3.76 30.40 -22.73
C THR A 224 3.65 31.04 -21.35
N SER A 225 3.25 30.29 -20.32
CA SER A 225 3.18 30.82 -18.95
C SER A 225 4.58 30.93 -18.36
N PRO A 226 4.94 32.05 -17.68
CA PRO A 226 6.21 32.13 -16.96
C PRO A 226 6.24 31.04 -15.90
N GLN A 227 7.15 30.08 -16.08
CA GLN A 227 7.34 28.99 -15.13
C GLN A 227 8.08 29.56 -13.92
N SER A 228 7.40 29.66 -12.78
CA SER A 228 8.07 29.94 -11.51
C SER A 228 9.00 28.76 -11.20
N LEU A 229 10.31 29.01 -11.26
CA LEU A 229 11.34 28.09 -10.73
C LEU A 229 11.16 28.00 -9.21
N GLU A 230 10.23 27.16 -8.76
CA GLU A 230 10.04 26.93 -7.34
C GLU A 230 11.20 26.11 -6.79
N VAL A 231 12.05 26.78 -6.00
CA VAL A 231 13.11 26.15 -5.23
C VAL A 231 12.46 25.12 -4.28
N PRO A 232 12.98 23.88 -4.19
CA PRO A 232 12.45 22.87 -3.30
C PRO A 232 12.39 23.41 -1.86
N VAL A 233 11.18 23.52 -1.33
CA VAL A 233 10.96 23.99 0.03
C VAL A 233 11.47 22.92 0.99
N PRO A 234 12.39 23.25 1.91
CA PRO A 234 12.92 22.26 2.84
C PRO A 234 11.91 21.95 3.95
N ILE A 235 12.03 20.75 4.52
CA ILE A 235 11.30 20.37 5.72
C ILE A 235 11.97 21.05 6.92
N ARG A 236 11.20 21.80 7.69
CA ARG A 236 11.64 22.47 8.92
C ARG A 236 11.10 21.75 10.14
N TYR A 237 11.92 21.62 11.17
CA TYR A 237 11.52 21.07 12.47
C TYR A 237 11.51 22.19 13.50
N VAL A 238 10.35 22.45 14.10
CA VAL A 238 10.13 23.58 15.03
C VAL A 238 9.35 23.11 16.24
N SER A 239 9.42 23.85 17.35
CA SER A 239 8.56 23.60 18.51
C SER A 239 7.10 23.93 18.20
N LEU A 240 6.17 23.35 18.97
CA LEU A 240 4.74 23.64 18.84
C LEU A 240 4.47 25.13 19.07
N GLN A 241 3.65 25.73 18.20
CA GLN A 241 3.25 27.13 18.27
C GLN A 241 1.72 27.23 18.09
N PRO A 242 1.08 28.32 18.54
CA PRO A 242 -0.36 28.50 18.39
C PRO A 242 -0.84 28.38 16.93
N SER A 243 -0.05 28.85 15.97
CA SER A 243 -0.33 28.76 14.53
C SER A 243 -0.37 27.32 14.00
N HIS A 244 0.25 26.36 14.69
CA HIS A 244 0.28 24.97 14.29
C HIS A 244 -0.88 24.15 14.85
N LEU A 245 -1.53 24.60 15.94
CA LEU A 245 -2.47 23.79 16.71
C LEU A 245 -3.57 23.17 15.87
N GLN A 246 -4.26 23.99 15.05
CA GLN A 246 -5.36 23.49 14.22
C GLN A 246 -4.90 22.34 13.31
N GLN A 247 -3.78 22.52 12.61
CA GLN A 247 -3.25 21.48 11.72
C GLN A 247 -2.74 20.26 12.48
N VAL A 248 -2.21 20.44 13.70
CA VAL A 248 -1.78 19.34 14.57
C VAL A 248 -2.99 18.55 15.07
N HIS A 249 -4.06 19.20 15.53
CA HIS A 249 -5.29 18.52 15.94
C HIS A 249 -5.89 17.73 14.78
N GLU A 250 -5.98 18.33 13.58
CA GLU A 250 -6.43 17.64 12.37
C GLU A 250 -5.54 16.43 12.01
N LEU A 251 -4.22 16.55 12.15
CA LEU A 251 -3.30 15.45 11.90
C LEU A 251 -3.49 14.32 12.90
N LEU A 252 -3.58 14.63 14.19
CA LEU A 252 -3.73 13.63 15.25
C LEU A 252 -5.07 12.92 15.15
N ALA A 253 -6.17 13.65 14.91
CA ALA A 253 -7.49 13.08 14.72
C ALA A 253 -7.52 12.06 13.56
N ARG A 254 -6.86 12.37 12.44
CA ARG A 254 -6.78 11.47 11.28
C ARG A 254 -5.92 10.22 11.49
N VAL A 255 -4.89 10.31 12.34
CA VAL A 255 -3.93 9.22 12.56
C VAL A 255 -4.34 8.32 13.73
N PHE A 256 -5.00 8.90 14.72
CA PHE A 256 -5.41 8.23 15.96
C PHE A 256 -6.94 8.17 16.05
N TRP A 257 -7.54 9.03 16.87
CA TRP A 257 -8.98 9.13 17.09
C TRP A 257 -9.39 10.59 17.26
N ASP A 258 -10.67 10.88 17.08
CA ASP A 258 -11.22 12.23 17.15
C ASP A 258 -11.18 12.82 18.58
N GLY A 259 -11.20 14.14 18.67
CA GLY A 259 -11.27 14.85 19.97
C GLY A 259 -9.94 15.02 20.71
N ILE A 260 -8.80 14.67 20.09
CA ILE A 260 -7.48 14.91 20.67
C ILE A 260 -7.20 16.42 20.77
N ASN A 261 -7.02 16.91 21.99
CA ASN A 261 -6.65 18.29 22.27
C ASN A 261 -5.26 18.36 22.93
N VAL A 262 -4.31 18.99 22.25
CA VAL A 262 -2.93 19.21 22.73
C VAL A 262 -2.63 20.69 23.02
N SER A 263 -3.64 21.52 23.23
CA SER A 263 -3.46 22.97 23.48
C SER A 263 -2.66 23.23 24.77
N ASP A 264 -2.80 22.36 25.76
CA ASP A 264 -2.09 22.46 27.04
C ASP A 264 -0.56 22.33 26.87
N LEU A 265 -0.12 21.66 25.81
CA LEU A 265 1.30 21.54 25.48
C LEU A 265 1.91 22.85 24.99
N LEU A 266 1.12 23.87 24.64
CA LEU A 266 1.66 25.21 24.31
C LEU A 266 2.32 25.89 25.50
N GLN A 267 1.86 25.59 26.71
CA GLN A 267 2.42 26.14 27.94
C GLN A 267 3.61 25.32 28.43
N SER A 268 3.83 24.14 27.83
CA SER A 268 4.92 23.25 28.17
C SER A 268 6.24 23.69 27.55
N SER A 269 7.36 23.24 28.11
CA SER A 269 8.70 23.58 27.61
C SER A 269 8.86 23.20 26.13
N GLU A 270 9.65 23.97 25.38
CA GLU A 270 10.03 23.68 23.98
C GLU A 270 10.62 22.28 23.79
N ARG A 271 11.13 21.65 24.86
CA ARG A 271 11.65 20.28 24.86
C ARG A 271 10.59 19.20 24.69
N CYS A 272 9.31 19.57 24.80
CA CYS A 272 8.19 18.63 24.81
C CYS A 272 7.57 18.42 23.43
N SER A 273 7.99 19.17 22.40
CA SER A 273 7.34 19.08 21.09
C SER A 273 8.32 19.28 19.94
N VAL A 274 8.11 18.51 18.88
CA VAL A 274 8.77 18.69 17.59
C VAL A 274 7.73 18.58 16.49
N ILE A 275 7.56 19.64 15.72
CA ILE A 275 6.62 19.77 14.60
C ILE A 275 7.41 19.82 13.31
N ALA A 276 7.10 18.91 12.38
CA ALA A 276 7.66 18.90 11.04
C ALA A 276 6.76 19.70 10.08
N MET A 277 7.36 20.65 9.37
CA MET A 277 6.70 21.60 8.49
C MET A 277 7.25 21.54 7.07
N TYR A 278 6.37 21.51 6.07
CA TYR A 278 6.71 21.76 4.67
C TYR A 278 6.02 23.04 4.20
N GLY A 279 6.81 24.09 3.97
CA GLY A 279 6.28 25.44 3.78
C GLY A 279 5.48 25.91 4.99
N LYS A 280 4.16 26.09 4.81
CA LYS A 280 3.19 26.47 5.86
C LYS A 280 2.35 25.28 6.37
N THR A 281 2.64 24.08 5.89
CA THR A 281 1.83 22.88 6.17
C THR A 281 2.51 22.01 7.22
N VAL A 282 1.78 21.62 8.26
CA VAL A 282 2.21 20.58 9.21
C VAL A 282 2.14 19.22 8.51
N ILE A 283 3.28 18.53 8.51
CA ILE A 283 3.42 17.19 7.92
C ILE A 283 3.77 16.14 8.97
N GLY A 284 4.11 16.54 10.19
CA GLY A 284 4.37 15.63 11.30
C GLY A 284 4.34 16.33 12.64
N ALA A 285 4.00 15.59 13.68
CA ALA A 285 4.00 16.05 15.06
C ALA A 285 4.50 14.95 16.00
N ALA A 286 5.43 15.30 16.88
CA ALA A 286 5.94 14.43 17.93
C ALA A 286 5.87 15.19 19.27
N LEU A 287 5.14 14.63 20.24
CA LEU A 287 4.71 15.31 21.45
C LEU A 287 5.00 14.46 22.70
N LEU A 288 5.60 15.07 23.70
CA LEU A 288 5.80 14.54 25.05
C LEU A 288 4.76 15.12 26.00
N SER A 289 4.31 14.33 26.98
CA SER A 289 3.33 14.77 27.99
C SER A 289 3.89 15.83 28.94
N SER A 290 5.14 15.68 29.38
CA SER A 290 5.76 16.58 30.35
C SER A 290 7.29 16.53 30.24
N PRO A 291 8.00 17.60 30.64
CA PRO A 291 9.45 17.54 30.78
C PRO A 291 9.90 16.68 31.97
N GLN A 292 9.02 16.43 32.94
CA GLN A 292 9.31 15.59 34.11
C GLN A 292 9.09 14.12 33.80
N GLU A 293 7.96 13.81 33.18
CA GLU A 293 7.57 12.49 32.68
C GLU A 293 7.76 12.48 31.16
N THR A 294 8.93 12.01 30.72
CA THR A 294 9.33 11.89 29.32
C THR A 294 8.58 10.75 28.62
N TYR A 295 7.25 10.87 28.57
CA TYR A 295 6.33 9.97 27.91
C TYR A 295 5.92 10.55 26.56
N ILE A 296 6.20 9.85 25.46
CA ILE A 296 5.77 10.24 24.12
C ILE A 296 4.28 9.95 23.99
N THR A 297 3.48 11.01 24.03
CA THR A 297 2.03 10.94 23.90
C THR A 297 1.62 10.65 22.46
N TYR A 298 2.23 11.35 21.51
CA TYR A 298 1.86 11.25 20.10
C TYR A 298 3.10 11.33 19.21
N LEU A 299 3.15 10.46 18.20
CA LEU A 299 4.10 10.55 17.09
C LEU A 299 3.35 10.24 15.80
N ALA A 300 3.08 11.28 15.01
CA ALA A 300 2.29 11.18 13.78
C ALA A 300 3.03 11.82 12.60
N VAL A 301 2.90 11.21 11.43
CA VAL A 301 3.34 11.77 10.15
C VAL A 301 2.13 11.72 9.20
N ARG A 302 1.95 12.80 8.45
CA ARG A 302 0.86 12.93 7.49
C ARG A 302 0.97 11.88 6.40
N ALA A 303 -0.16 11.26 6.04
CA ALA A 303 -0.20 10.31 4.93
C ALA A 303 0.36 10.93 3.64
N GLY A 304 1.11 10.13 2.86
CA GLY A 304 1.83 10.59 1.67
C GLY A 304 3.25 11.13 1.94
N TRP A 305 3.64 11.27 3.21
CA TRP A 305 4.99 11.67 3.65
C TRP A 305 5.81 10.52 4.25
N HIS A 306 5.38 9.29 3.99
CA HIS A 306 6.12 8.08 4.39
C HIS A 306 7.45 7.98 3.64
N ASN A 307 8.41 7.21 4.18
CA ASN A 307 9.75 6.99 3.64
C ASN A 307 10.69 8.22 3.59
N CYS A 308 10.26 9.40 4.06
CA CYS A 308 11.11 10.59 4.16
C CYS A 308 11.88 10.71 5.48
N GLN A 309 11.88 9.66 6.30
CA GLN A 309 12.50 9.61 7.62
C GLN A 309 12.01 10.69 8.62
N ILE A 310 10.86 11.34 8.37
CA ILE A 310 10.34 12.42 9.23
C ILE A 310 10.12 11.93 10.67
N ALA A 311 9.50 10.77 10.86
CA ALA A 311 9.30 10.19 12.19
C ALA A 311 10.64 9.89 12.90
N THR A 312 11.63 9.39 12.16
CA THR A 312 13.00 9.16 12.64
C THR A 312 13.63 10.47 13.11
N THR A 313 13.58 11.52 12.29
CA THR A 313 14.15 12.83 12.62
C THR A 313 13.45 13.48 13.81
N MET A 314 12.12 13.46 13.86
CA MET A 314 11.38 13.99 15.01
C MET A 314 11.71 13.25 16.30
N LEU A 315 11.76 11.91 16.25
CA LEU A 315 12.11 11.09 17.41
C LEU A 315 13.56 11.35 17.86
N TYR A 316 14.49 11.46 16.92
CA TYR A 316 15.88 11.85 17.21
C TYR A 316 15.95 13.20 17.93
N HIS A 317 15.26 14.22 17.43
CA HIS A 317 15.22 15.54 18.07
C HIS A 317 14.61 15.48 19.47
N LEU A 318 13.49 14.77 19.67
CA LEU A 318 12.90 14.62 21.00
C LEU A 318 13.87 13.99 22.00
N ILE A 319 14.63 12.98 21.59
CA ILE A 319 15.61 12.34 22.46
C ILE A 319 16.80 13.27 22.76
N MET A 320 17.26 14.04 21.77
CA MET A 320 18.35 15.00 21.96
C MET A 320 17.95 16.20 22.84
N LEU A 321 16.69 16.62 22.80
CA LEU A 321 16.18 17.70 23.65
C LEU A 321 16.03 17.29 25.13
N ASN A 322 16.04 15.99 25.42
CA ASN A 322 15.86 15.43 26.77
C ASN A 322 17.03 14.53 27.16
N PRO A 323 18.27 15.08 27.25
CA PRO A 323 19.43 14.30 27.64
C PRO A 323 19.29 13.83 29.10
N HIS A 324 19.75 12.61 29.39
CA HIS A 324 19.75 11.99 30.72
C HIS A 324 18.36 11.64 31.29
N ARG A 325 17.35 11.53 30.44
CA ARG A 325 16.03 11.06 30.85
C ARG A 325 15.63 9.81 30.08
N ASP A 326 15.02 8.89 30.80
CA ASP A 326 14.43 7.71 30.19
C ASP A 326 13.14 8.09 29.48
N ILE A 327 13.02 7.70 28.21
CA ILE A 327 11.85 8.04 27.41
C ILE A 327 10.95 6.81 27.33
N THR A 328 9.66 6.99 27.59
CA THR A 328 8.67 5.91 27.57
C THR A 328 7.57 6.19 26.55
N LEU A 329 6.90 5.15 26.05
CA LEU A 329 5.74 5.28 25.18
C LEU A 329 4.90 4.01 25.18
N HIS A 330 3.65 4.13 24.75
CA HIS A 330 2.81 2.98 24.38
C HIS A 330 2.60 2.92 22.87
N VAL A 331 2.53 1.70 22.36
CA VAL A 331 2.29 1.44 20.94
C VAL A 331 1.45 0.18 20.79
N ALA A 332 0.45 0.22 19.91
CA ALA A 332 -0.41 -0.93 19.65
C ALA A 332 0.40 -2.13 19.14
N ALA A 333 0.04 -3.33 19.58
CA ALA A 333 0.84 -4.54 19.37
C ALA A 333 1.06 -4.89 17.88
N ASN A 334 0.14 -4.50 16.99
CA ASN A 334 0.23 -4.71 15.55
C ASN A 334 0.71 -3.47 14.77
N ASN A 335 1.14 -2.40 15.44
CA ASN A 335 1.56 -1.18 14.78
C ASN A 335 3.01 -1.32 14.25
N PRO A 336 3.25 -1.06 12.94
CA PRO A 336 4.59 -1.17 12.35
C PRO A 336 5.61 -0.19 12.94
N ALA A 337 5.16 0.86 13.65
CA ALA A 337 6.04 1.79 14.37
C ALA A 337 6.93 1.11 15.42
N MET A 338 6.58 -0.10 15.88
CA MET A 338 7.45 -0.95 16.70
C MET A 338 8.86 -1.10 16.12
N LEU A 339 8.99 -1.23 14.80
CA LEU A 339 10.29 -1.35 14.13
C LEU A 339 11.09 -0.05 14.16
N LEU A 340 10.43 1.11 14.15
CA LEU A 340 11.09 2.39 14.32
C LEU A 340 11.65 2.51 15.74
N TYR A 341 10.83 2.25 16.75
CA TYR A 341 11.25 2.37 18.15
C TYR A 341 12.38 1.40 18.49
N ASN A 342 12.31 0.15 18.03
CA ASN A 342 13.39 -0.83 18.22
C ASN A 342 14.72 -0.36 17.62
N ARG A 343 14.70 0.29 16.44
CA ARG A 343 15.91 0.86 15.82
C ARG A 343 16.55 1.98 16.64
N PHE A 344 15.77 2.72 17.41
CA PHE A 344 16.27 3.72 18.36
C PHE A 344 16.74 3.11 19.69
N GLY A 345 16.58 1.79 19.88
CA GLY A 345 17.00 1.10 21.10
C GLY A 345 15.93 0.99 22.18
N PHE A 346 14.68 1.38 21.90
CA PHE A 346 13.58 1.15 22.83
C PHE A 346 13.40 -0.36 23.09
N LYS A 347 13.18 -0.71 24.35
CA LYS A 347 12.90 -2.08 24.80
C LYS A 347 11.48 -2.18 25.35
N ALA A 348 10.80 -3.28 25.03
CA ALA A 348 9.50 -3.58 25.62
C ALA A 348 9.69 -3.96 27.09
N GLU A 349 8.98 -3.28 27.99
CA GLU A 349 8.98 -3.58 29.42
C GLU A 349 7.72 -4.34 29.83
N GLU A 350 6.57 -4.04 29.20
CA GLU A 350 5.27 -4.57 29.62
C GLU A 350 4.32 -4.74 28.41
N PHE A 351 3.46 -5.75 28.48
CA PHE A 351 2.34 -5.95 27.56
C PHE A 351 1.04 -5.67 28.29
N ILE A 352 0.26 -4.71 27.80
CA ILE A 352 -0.96 -4.22 28.43
C ILE A 352 -2.15 -4.60 27.55
N THR A 353 -3.03 -5.42 28.10
CA THR A 353 -4.29 -5.82 27.47
C THR A 353 -5.32 -4.71 27.57
N GLY A 354 -6.04 -4.45 26.48
CA GLY A 354 -7.15 -3.50 26.47
C GLY A 354 -6.77 -2.01 26.57
N PHE A 355 -5.49 -1.66 26.43
CA PHE A 355 -5.01 -0.28 26.57
C PHE A 355 -5.75 0.74 25.70
N TYR A 356 -6.14 0.35 24.48
CA TYR A 356 -6.82 1.20 23.52
C TYR A 356 -8.34 0.94 23.38
N GLU A 357 -8.95 0.15 24.26
CA GLU A 357 -10.38 -0.22 24.17
C GLU A 357 -11.32 1.00 24.20
N ASP A 358 -11.03 2.00 25.03
CA ASP A 358 -11.85 3.21 25.15
C ASP A 358 -11.68 4.21 23.99
N TYR A 359 -10.63 4.02 23.17
CA TYR A 359 -10.24 4.99 22.13
C TYR A 359 -10.50 4.49 20.71
N LEU A 360 -10.47 3.17 20.51
CA LEU A 360 -10.64 2.55 19.20
C LEU A 360 -12.03 1.91 19.08
N ASP A 361 -12.63 2.05 17.90
CA ASP A 361 -13.83 1.28 17.57
C ASP A 361 -13.54 -0.22 17.59
N SER A 362 -14.53 -1.00 18.03
CA SER A 362 -14.59 -2.46 17.98
C SER A 362 -14.25 -3.04 16.60
N GLN A 363 -14.53 -2.31 15.52
CA GLN A 363 -14.23 -2.72 14.14
C GLN A 363 -12.85 -2.25 13.65
N SER A 364 -12.07 -1.57 14.48
CA SER A 364 -10.74 -1.09 14.12
C SER A 364 -9.79 -2.25 13.83
N ARG A 365 -8.97 -2.08 12.79
CA ARG A 365 -7.90 -3.04 12.46
C ARG A 365 -6.71 -2.93 13.41
N ALA A 366 -6.62 -1.85 14.19
CA ALA A 366 -5.55 -1.67 15.16
C ALA A 366 -5.79 -2.54 16.40
N SER A 367 -4.72 -3.09 16.97
CA SER A 367 -4.79 -3.90 18.19
C SER A 367 -5.17 -3.02 19.38
N MET A 368 -6.16 -3.47 20.15
CA MET A 368 -6.54 -2.87 21.44
C MET A 368 -5.43 -3.02 22.50
N ASN A 369 -4.60 -4.04 22.37
CA ASN A 369 -3.46 -4.28 23.27
C ASN A 369 -2.25 -3.44 22.87
N ALA A 370 -1.45 -3.04 23.86
CA ALA A 370 -0.27 -2.20 23.68
C ALA A 370 0.99 -2.80 24.32
N PHE A 371 2.15 -2.46 23.75
CA PHE A 371 3.43 -2.61 24.43
C PHE A 371 3.85 -1.28 25.05
N ARG A 372 4.25 -1.33 26.32
CA ARG A 372 4.98 -0.24 26.96
C ARG A 372 6.46 -0.38 26.61
N LEU A 373 7.01 0.64 25.95
CA LEU A 373 8.41 0.69 25.60
C LEU A 373 9.16 1.72 26.44
N ARG A 374 10.44 1.46 26.70
CA ARG A 374 11.37 2.39 27.36
C ARG A 374 12.71 2.45 26.63
N LEU A 375 13.22 3.65 26.44
CA LEU A 375 14.59 3.95 26.08
C LEU A 375 15.33 4.41 27.34
N ARG A 376 16.34 3.66 27.76
CA ARG A 376 17.19 4.01 28.91
C ARG A 376 18.38 4.84 28.44
N ARG A 377 18.71 5.90 29.18
CA ARG A 377 19.76 6.87 28.79
C ARG A 377 20.93 6.96 29.76
#